data_AF-A0A349E7D1-F1
#
_entry.id   AF-A0A349E7D1-F1
#
_cell.length_a   1.000
_cell.length_b   1.000
_cell.length_c   1.000
_cell.angle_alpha   90.00
_cell.angle_beta   90.00
_cell.angle_gamma   90.00
#
_symmetry.space_group_name_H-M   'P 1'
#
loop_
_entity.id
_entity.type
_entity.pdbx_description
1 polymer ?
#
loop_
_entity_poly.entity_id
_entity_poly.type
_entity_poly.pdbx_seq_one_letter_code
_entity_poly.pdbx_strand_id
1 'polypeptide(L)'
;MKAKLPSILPPTRMILFALASFYCSYALSQEIDFQNSIDTSSEALITLDLKANDCLQALDSNDKPQATCNDFLSSLDGELISGYLEQCSLLKDWRDDYIDQSVASPPNADNGDNDEMLRRLIAIEYTCGENSLRSRTQFVVIAFNRLRSNSAISASPGTSATTISRQLNENRFNSLENRERERLQDAMRSQQDRSQRESNQQFNDLANELIRQQIQNSNRPN
;
A
#
# COMPACT_ATOMS: atom_id res chain seq x y z
N MET A 1 -27.67 -70.28 24.80
CA MET A 1 -27.85 -71.20 23.66
C MET A 1 -28.72 -70.51 22.62
N LYS A 2 -28.31 -70.56 21.33
CA LYS A 2 -29.08 -70.53 20.05
C LYS A 2 -30.53 -69.97 20.06
N ALA A 3 -31.02 -69.15 19.12
CA ALA A 3 -30.58 -68.81 17.77
C ALA A 3 -31.50 -67.73 17.09
N LYS A 4 -30.93 -67.10 16.03
CA LYS A 4 -31.48 -66.75 14.69
C LYS A 4 -32.59 -65.68 14.48
N LEU A 5 -32.14 -64.59 13.83
CA LEU A 5 -32.62 -63.80 12.64
C LEU A 5 -33.85 -64.33 11.84
N PRO A 6 -34.44 -63.58 10.87
CA PRO A 6 -34.12 -62.24 10.30
C PRO A 6 -35.37 -61.31 10.19
N SER A 7 -35.33 -60.11 9.57
CA SER A 7 -35.94 -59.89 8.24
C SER A 7 -35.99 -58.40 7.81
N ILE A 8 -35.53 -58.13 6.58
CA ILE A 8 -36.15 -57.28 5.54
C ILE A 8 -35.95 -55.74 5.59
N LEU A 9 -35.09 -55.27 4.66
CA LEU A 9 -35.10 -53.94 4.00
C LEU A 9 -36.33 -53.82 3.08
N PRO A 10 -36.86 -52.60 2.81
CA PRO A 10 -36.53 -51.93 1.54
C PRO A 10 -36.43 -50.38 1.62
N PRO A 11 -36.02 -49.70 0.51
CA PRO A 11 -35.32 -48.41 0.51
C PRO A 11 -36.21 -47.21 0.11
N THR A 12 -35.57 -46.06 -0.17
CA THR A 12 -36.06 -44.73 -0.60
C THR A 12 -36.19 -43.71 0.55
N ARG A 13 -35.69 -42.48 0.48
CA ARG A 13 -35.52 -41.53 -0.63
C ARG A 13 -34.31 -40.62 -0.43
N MET A 14 -33.68 -40.22 -1.55
CA MET A 14 -32.82 -39.04 -1.63
C MET A 14 -33.56 -37.77 -1.16
N ILE A 15 -32.91 -36.95 -0.33
CA ILE A 15 -33.10 -35.49 -0.30
C ILE A 15 -31.72 -34.83 -0.14
N LEU A 16 -31.44 -33.93 -1.07
CA LEU A 16 -30.27 -33.06 -1.22
C LEU A 16 -30.24 -31.90 -0.21
N PHE A 17 -29.03 -31.32 -0.07
CA PHE A 17 -28.67 -29.98 0.44
C PHE A 17 -28.67 -29.72 1.95
N ALA A 18 -27.45 -29.66 2.50
CA ALA A 18 -27.01 -28.55 3.36
C ALA A 18 -25.47 -28.45 3.34
N LEU A 19 -24.93 -27.76 2.33
CA LEU A 19 -23.58 -27.19 2.35
C LEU A 19 -23.64 -25.90 3.19
N ALA A 20 -23.37 -26.03 4.48
CA ALA A 20 -23.03 -24.96 5.43
C ALA A 20 -22.53 -25.70 6.68
N SER A 21 -21.28 -25.60 7.10
CA SER A 21 -20.56 -24.37 7.38
C SER A 21 -19.05 -24.63 7.27
N PHE A 22 -18.47 -24.17 6.17
CA PHE A 22 -17.03 -23.90 6.08
C PHE A 22 -16.86 -22.39 5.89
N TYR A 23 -17.50 -21.61 6.78
CA TYR A 23 -17.15 -20.21 6.94
C TYR A 23 -15.91 -20.16 7.82
N CYS A 24 -14.78 -20.14 7.12
CA CYS A 24 -13.74 -19.14 7.27
C CYS A 24 -13.67 -18.48 8.66
N SER A 25 -12.76 -18.99 9.48
CA SER A 25 -11.88 -18.16 10.30
C SER A 25 -10.55 -18.89 10.39
N TYR A 26 -9.85 -18.96 9.26
CA TYR A 26 -8.40 -19.05 9.32
C TYR A 26 -7.91 -17.67 9.76
N ALA A 27 -8.08 -17.36 11.04
CA ALA A 27 -7.15 -16.47 11.73
C ALA A 27 -5.84 -17.27 11.88
N LEU A 28 -5.20 -17.56 10.74
CA LEU A 28 -3.76 -17.75 10.70
C LEU A 28 -3.22 -16.34 10.93
N SER A 29 -3.11 -15.97 12.20
CA SER A 29 -2.04 -15.10 12.63
C SER A 29 -0.77 -15.73 12.05
N GLN A 30 -0.34 -15.26 10.88
CA GLN A 30 1.08 -15.31 10.58
C GLN A 30 1.66 -14.51 11.73
N GLU A 31 2.27 -15.21 12.68
CA GLU A 31 3.14 -14.58 13.65
C GLU A 31 4.26 -13.98 12.81
N ILE A 32 4.03 -12.77 12.29
CA ILE A 32 5.08 -11.89 11.83
C ILE A 32 6.05 -11.90 13.00
N ASP A 33 7.28 -12.36 12.75
CA ASP A 33 8.34 -12.20 13.73
C ASP A 33 8.61 -10.68 13.80
N PHE A 34 7.80 -10.04 14.65
CA PHE A 34 7.66 -8.61 14.75
C PHE A 34 9.02 -7.98 15.04
N GLN A 35 9.74 -8.60 15.98
CA GLN A 35 11.05 -8.12 16.38
C GLN A 35 12.05 -8.29 15.24
N ASN A 36 12.06 -9.44 14.57
CA ASN A 36 12.92 -9.65 13.40
C ASN A 36 12.62 -8.65 12.27
N SER A 37 11.35 -8.30 12.04
CA SER A 37 10.93 -7.35 11.01
C SER A 37 11.38 -5.92 11.33
N ILE A 38 11.28 -5.51 12.60
CA ILE A 38 11.81 -4.23 13.10
C ILE A 38 13.33 -4.19 12.99
N ASP A 39 14.02 -5.25 13.43
CA ASP A 39 15.47 -5.32 13.42
C ASP A 39 16.02 -5.30 11.99
N THR A 40 15.44 -6.09 11.08
CA THR A 40 15.80 -6.10 9.65
C THR A 40 15.59 -4.73 9.00
N SER A 41 14.46 -4.07 9.31
CA SER A 41 14.17 -2.74 8.78
C SER A 41 15.15 -1.68 9.29
N SER A 42 15.50 -1.75 10.57
CA SER A 42 16.49 -0.87 11.20
C SER A 42 17.88 -1.09 10.62
N GLU A 43 18.30 -2.35 10.45
CA GLU A 43 19.57 -2.74 9.86
C GLU A 43 19.69 -2.25 8.40
N ALA A 44 18.61 -2.32 7.63
CA ALA A 44 18.59 -1.79 6.27
C ALA A 44 18.89 -0.28 6.23
N LEU A 45 18.28 0.50 7.14
CA LEU A 45 18.53 1.95 7.23
C LEU A 45 19.95 2.26 7.70
N ILE A 46 20.49 1.50 8.66
CA ILE A 46 21.87 1.65 9.12
C ILE A 46 22.84 1.35 7.97
N THR A 47 22.64 0.22 7.27
CA THR A 47 23.46 -0.19 6.13
C THR A 47 23.45 0.86 5.03
N LEU A 48 22.28 1.42 4.72
CA LEU A 48 22.13 2.49 3.75
C LEU A 48 22.91 3.74 4.16
N ASP A 49 22.84 4.12 5.44
CA ASP A 49 23.52 5.31 5.95
C ASP A 49 25.04 5.16 5.99
N LEU A 50 25.54 3.95 6.26
CA LEU A 50 26.96 3.62 6.15
C LEU A 50 27.44 3.76 4.70
N LYS A 51 26.72 3.20 3.73
CA LYS A 51 27.06 3.35 2.31
C LYS A 51 27.04 4.81 1.86
N ALA A 52 26.09 5.61 2.37
CA ALA A 52 26.03 7.05 2.11
C ALA A 52 27.27 7.78 2.66
N ASN A 53 27.68 7.45 3.89
CA ASN A 53 28.88 7.99 4.51
C ASN A 53 30.16 7.61 3.73
N ASP A 54 30.29 6.35 3.31
CA ASP A 54 31.43 5.88 2.52
C ASP A 54 31.54 6.61 1.17
N CYS A 55 30.40 6.85 0.50
CA CYS A 55 30.36 7.69 -0.69
C CYS A 55 30.82 9.12 -0.40
N LEU A 56 30.35 9.75 0.68
CA LEU A 56 30.78 11.10 1.06
C LEU A 56 32.28 11.18 1.35
N GLN A 57 32.83 10.24 2.12
CA GLN A 57 34.26 10.19 2.42
C GLN A 57 35.10 9.98 1.17
N ALA A 58 34.65 9.12 0.25
CA ALA A 58 35.33 8.91 -1.03
C ALA A 58 35.29 10.16 -1.93
N LEU A 59 34.19 10.91 -1.90
CA LEU A 59 34.08 12.21 -2.60
C LEU A 59 35.02 13.27 -1.99
N ASP A 60 35.17 13.30 -0.67
CA ASP A 60 36.07 14.24 0.01
C ASP A 60 37.55 13.88 -0.19
N SER A 61 37.86 12.58 -0.27
CA SER A 61 39.23 12.06 -0.36
C SER A 61 39.72 11.87 -1.81
N ASN A 62 38.83 11.98 -2.80
CA ASN A 62 39.06 11.60 -4.20
C ASN A 62 39.56 10.15 -4.41
N ASP A 63 39.35 9.26 -3.44
CA ASP A 63 39.72 7.85 -3.55
C ASP A 63 38.52 7.02 -4.02
N LYS A 64 38.58 6.57 -5.28
CA LYS A 64 37.56 5.74 -5.95
C LYS A 64 36.10 6.19 -5.70
N PRO A 65 35.75 7.49 -5.77
CA PRO A 65 34.41 8.00 -5.46
C PRO A 65 33.32 7.36 -6.32
N GLN A 66 33.65 6.97 -7.56
CA GLN A 66 32.70 6.35 -8.47
C GLN A 66 32.16 5.02 -7.94
N ALA A 67 33.04 4.17 -7.38
CA ALA A 67 32.67 2.81 -6.99
C ALA A 67 31.78 2.83 -5.74
N THR A 68 32.19 3.57 -4.70
CA THR A 68 31.45 3.70 -3.44
C THR A 68 30.12 4.42 -3.62
N CYS A 69 30.09 5.49 -4.43
CA CYS A 69 28.84 6.19 -4.69
C CYS A 69 27.86 5.42 -5.60
N ASN A 70 28.36 4.64 -6.55
CA ASN A 70 27.50 3.75 -7.33
C ASN A 70 26.90 2.64 -6.44
N ASP A 71 27.66 2.07 -5.49
CA ASP A 71 27.16 1.08 -4.53
C ASP A 71 26.07 1.66 -3.59
N PHE A 72 26.26 2.90 -3.14
CA PHE A 72 25.21 3.64 -2.41
C PHE A 72 23.94 3.82 -3.26
N LEU A 73 24.07 4.29 -4.51
CA LEU A 73 22.92 4.51 -5.40
C LEU A 73 22.22 3.19 -5.75
N SER A 74 22.95 2.12 -6.01
CA SER A 74 22.36 0.81 -6.27
C SER A 74 21.65 0.24 -5.04
N SER A 75 22.07 0.61 -3.83
CA SER A 75 21.38 0.21 -2.60
C SER A 75 20.10 1.03 -2.38
N LEU A 76 20.07 2.30 -2.78
CA LEU A 76 18.88 3.15 -2.76
C LEU A 76 17.79 2.64 -3.71
N ASP A 77 18.17 2.27 -4.94
CA ASP A 77 17.23 1.80 -5.98
C ASP A 77 17.10 0.26 -6.04
N GLY A 78 17.72 -0.44 -5.08
CA GLY A 78 17.89 -1.88 -5.13
C GLY A 78 17.11 -2.66 -4.08
N GLU A 79 17.58 -3.88 -3.84
CA GLU A 79 16.96 -4.85 -2.93
C GLU A 79 16.91 -4.34 -1.48
N LEU A 80 17.88 -3.54 -1.04
CA LEU A 80 17.95 -3.05 0.33
C LEU A 80 16.74 -2.19 0.69
N ILE A 81 16.45 -1.15 -0.10
CA ILE A 81 15.28 -0.29 0.12
C ILE A 81 13.98 -1.02 -0.21
N SER A 82 13.97 -1.86 -1.25
CA SER A 82 12.78 -2.65 -1.60
C SER A 82 12.36 -3.56 -0.43
N GLY A 83 13.32 -4.27 0.17
CA GLY A 83 13.09 -5.13 1.33
C GLY A 83 12.68 -4.33 2.57
N TYR A 84 13.31 -3.17 2.82
CA TYR A 84 12.87 -2.26 3.89
C TYR A 84 11.39 -1.85 3.74
N LEU A 85 10.98 -1.47 2.53
CA LEU A 85 9.60 -1.05 2.26
C LEU A 85 8.61 -2.22 2.39
N GLU A 86 8.99 -3.42 1.97
CA GLU A 86 8.19 -4.64 2.14
C GLU A 86 7.96 -4.95 3.62
N GLN A 87 9.03 -4.94 4.44
CA GLN A 87 8.88 -5.17 5.87
C GLN A 87 8.05 -4.09 6.56
N CYS A 88 8.23 -2.83 6.16
CA CYS A 88 7.40 -1.75 6.66
C CYS A 88 5.93 -1.83 6.23
N SER A 89 5.62 -2.45 5.08
CA SER A 89 4.24 -2.72 4.70
C SER A 89 3.62 -3.73 5.65
N LEU A 90 4.29 -4.86 5.87
CA LEU A 90 3.80 -5.93 6.76
C LEU A 90 3.56 -5.42 8.19
N LEU A 91 4.48 -4.60 8.71
CA LEU A 91 4.35 -3.98 10.02
C LEU A 91 3.20 -2.97 10.11
N LYS A 92 2.92 -2.24 9.03
CA LYS A 92 1.78 -1.31 8.96
C LYS A 92 0.46 -2.04 8.84
N ASP A 93 0.39 -3.11 8.05
CA ASP A 93 -0.80 -3.94 7.94
C ASP A 93 -1.15 -4.55 9.31
N TRP A 94 -0.15 -5.05 10.03
CA TRP A 94 -0.33 -5.53 11.41
C TRP A 94 -0.85 -4.45 12.36
N ARG A 95 -0.32 -3.21 12.25
CA ARG A 95 -0.79 -2.07 13.04
C ARG A 95 -2.26 -1.79 12.76
N ASP A 96 -2.64 -1.75 11.48
CA ASP A 96 -3.99 -1.39 11.05
C ASP A 96 -5.00 -2.45 11.48
N ASP A 97 -4.67 -3.73 11.28
CA ASP A 97 -5.46 -4.88 11.77
C ASP A 97 -5.67 -4.82 13.30
N TYR A 98 -4.63 -4.44 14.05
CA TYR A 98 -4.72 -4.31 15.50
C TYR A 98 -5.61 -3.14 15.91
N ILE A 99 -5.43 -1.96 15.30
CA ILE A 99 -6.25 -0.78 15.59
C ILE A 99 -7.73 -1.09 15.34
N ASP A 100 -8.04 -1.74 14.23
CA ASP A 100 -9.42 -2.13 13.88
C ASP A 100 -10.02 -3.10 14.92
N GLN A 101 -9.26 -4.09 15.38
CA GLN A 101 -9.69 -5.00 16.45
C GLN A 101 -9.89 -4.29 17.79
N SER A 102 -9.04 -3.31 18.12
CA SER A 102 -9.14 -2.53 19.35
C SER A 102 -10.37 -1.62 19.37
N VAL A 103 -10.75 -1.04 18.22
CA VAL A 103 -11.96 -0.21 18.05
C VAL A 103 -13.22 -1.06 18.09
N ALA A 104 -13.18 -2.29 17.57
CA ALA A 104 -14.31 -3.21 17.57
C ALA A 104 -14.58 -3.86 18.94
N SER A 105 -13.62 -3.83 19.88
CA SER A 105 -13.70 -4.53 21.16
C SER A 105 -14.36 -3.69 22.27
N PRO A 106 -15.19 -4.29 23.15
CA PRO A 106 -15.83 -3.56 24.24
C PRO A 106 -14.82 -3.06 25.30
N PRO A 107 -15.04 -1.87 25.90
CA PRO A 107 -14.03 -1.07 26.62
C PRO A 107 -13.50 -1.64 27.96
N ASN A 108 -13.80 -2.89 28.32
CA ASN A 108 -13.50 -3.47 29.64
C ASN A 108 -12.75 -4.81 29.59
N ALA A 109 -12.03 -5.11 28.51
CA ALA A 109 -11.05 -6.20 28.54
C ALA A 109 -9.79 -5.72 29.28
N ASP A 110 -9.66 -6.15 30.54
CA ASP A 110 -8.50 -5.94 31.39
C ASP A 110 -7.26 -6.60 30.76
N ASN A 111 -6.44 -5.82 30.06
CA ASN A 111 -5.38 -6.33 29.20
C ASN A 111 -4.02 -5.84 29.70
N GLY A 112 -3.30 -6.68 30.45
CA GLY A 112 -1.84 -6.54 30.63
C GLY A 112 -1.07 -6.53 29.30
N ASP A 113 -1.74 -6.89 28.21
CA ASP A 113 -1.30 -6.83 26.81
C ASP A 113 -1.18 -5.40 26.25
N ASN A 114 -1.86 -4.41 26.85
CA ASN A 114 -1.93 -3.06 26.31
C ASN A 114 -0.57 -2.33 26.30
N ASP A 115 0.29 -2.58 27.30
CA ASP A 115 1.60 -1.94 27.40
C ASP A 115 2.61 -2.52 26.40
N GLU A 116 2.61 -3.84 26.22
CA GLU A 116 3.45 -4.50 25.21
C GLU A 116 3.01 -4.09 23.80
N MET A 117 1.71 -4.02 23.59
CA MET A 117 1.12 -3.58 22.34
C MET A 117 1.45 -2.12 22.02
N LEU A 118 1.34 -1.22 22.99
CA LEU A 118 1.74 0.17 22.83
C LEU A 118 3.24 0.27 22.46
N ARG A 119 4.10 -0.55 23.08
CA ARG A 119 5.53 -0.62 22.73
C ARG A 119 5.72 -1.07 21.27
N ARG A 120 4.95 -2.06 20.81
CA ARG A 120 5.00 -2.53 19.40
C ARG A 120 4.56 -1.43 18.43
N LEU A 121 3.46 -0.74 18.71
CA LEU A 121 2.99 0.40 17.90
C LEU A 121 4.05 1.51 17.80
N ILE A 122 4.68 1.87 18.92
CA ILE A 122 5.75 2.86 18.97
C ILE A 122 6.96 2.40 18.14
N ALA A 123 7.34 1.13 18.23
CA ALA A 123 8.46 0.58 17.46
C ALA A 123 8.19 0.62 15.94
N ILE A 124 6.97 0.31 15.50
CA ILE A 124 6.56 0.43 14.10
C ILE A 124 6.67 1.89 13.65
N GLU A 125 6.09 2.83 14.40
CA GLU A 125 6.11 4.24 14.00
C GLU A 125 7.55 4.78 13.98
N TYR A 126 8.38 4.38 14.92
CA TYR A 126 9.79 4.76 14.95
C TYR A 126 10.57 4.25 13.73
N THR A 127 10.27 3.05 13.25
CA THR A 127 11.06 2.35 12.22
C THR A 127 10.52 2.57 10.80
N CYS A 128 9.20 2.64 10.67
CA CYS A 128 8.45 2.64 9.42
C CYS A 128 7.47 3.82 9.29
N GLY A 129 7.45 4.70 10.28
CA GLY A 129 6.62 5.91 10.28
C GLY A 129 6.99 6.89 9.19
N GLU A 130 6.27 8.01 9.16
CA GLU A 130 6.48 8.99 8.10
C GLU A 130 7.87 9.63 8.20
N ASN A 131 8.55 9.75 7.07
CA ASN A 131 9.91 10.27 6.99
C ASN A 131 10.95 9.50 7.82
N SER A 132 10.67 8.25 8.23
CA SER A 132 11.60 7.38 8.96
C SER A 132 12.96 7.29 8.26
N LEU A 133 12.98 7.07 6.95
CA LEU A 133 14.23 7.03 6.18
C LEU A 133 15.05 8.30 6.36
N ARG A 134 14.41 9.47 6.35
CA ARG A 134 15.11 10.77 6.53
C ARG A 134 15.50 11.03 7.99
N SER A 135 14.67 10.65 8.95
CA SER A 135 14.92 10.93 10.38
C SER A 135 15.91 9.94 10.99
N ARG A 136 16.01 8.73 10.41
CA ARG A 136 16.86 7.64 10.89
C ARG A 136 18.21 7.54 10.20
N THR A 137 18.41 8.28 9.11
CA THR A 137 19.68 8.34 8.38
C THR A 137 20.27 9.74 8.48
N GLN A 138 21.57 9.83 8.72
CA GLN A 138 22.28 11.10 8.85
C GLN A 138 22.86 11.57 7.51
N PHE A 139 23.39 10.64 6.73
CA PHE A 139 24.22 10.90 5.57
C PHE A 139 23.48 10.71 4.26
N VAL A 140 22.43 9.89 4.19
CA VAL A 140 21.70 9.58 2.95
C VAL A 140 21.25 10.83 2.20
N VAL A 141 20.57 11.76 2.87
CA VAL A 141 20.07 13.00 2.25
C VAL A 141 21.23 13.91 1.83
N ILE A 142 22.31 13.94 2.61
CA ILE A 142 23.51 14.76 2.32
C ILE A 142 24.24 14.21 1.09
N ALA A 143 24.51 12.90 1.09
CA ALA A 143 25.14 12.16 -0.01
C ALA A 143 24.34 12.33 -1.30
N PHE A 144 23.02 12.14 -1.25
CA PHE A 144 22.16 12.31 -2.41
C PHE A 144 22.21 13.74 -2.97
N ASN A 145 22.10 14.76 -2.11
CA ASN A 145 22.16 16.16 -2.54
C ASN A 145 23.54 16.53 -3.11
N ARG A 146 24.62 15.98 -2.53
CA ARG A 146 25.98 16.22 -2.99
C ARG A 146 26.24 15.56 -4.34
N LEU A 147 25.78 14.31 -4.53
CA LEU A 147 25.84 13.62 -5.82
C LEU A 147 25.05 14.36 -6.89
N ARG A 148 23.85 14.86 -6.57
CA ARG A 148 23.04 15.69 -7.49
C ARG A 148 23.80 16.95 -7.91
N SER A 149 24.46 17.62 -6.96
CA SER A 149 25.20 18.86 -7.22
C SER A 149 26.49 18.60 -8.02
N ASN A 150 27.23 17.54 -7.69
CA ASN A 150 28.43 17.15 -8.43
C ASN A 150 28.12 16.66 -9.85
N SER A 151 26.97 16.03 -10.07
CA SER A 151 26.51 15.60 -11.40
C SER A 151 26.21 16.78 -12.32
N ALA A 152 25.74 17.92 -11.76
CA ALA A 152 25.52 19.15 -12.53
C ALA A 152 26.83 19.87 -12.89
N ILE A 153 27.90 19.67 -12.12
CA ILE A 153 29.20 20.34 -12.28
C ILE A 153 30.16 19.46 -13.12
N SER A 154 30.01 18.14 -13.08
CA SER A 154 30.95 17.16 -13.66
C SER A 154 30.35 16.47 -14.88
N ALA A 155 30.20 17.21 -15.98
CA ALA A 155 29.99 16.62 -17.31
C ALA A 155 31.31 15.99 -17.81
N SER A 156 31.74 14.89 -17.19
CA SER A 156 32.84 14.05 -17.68
C SER A 156 32.27 12.87 -18.47
N PRO A 157 32.78 12.55 -19.68
CA PRO A 157 32.17 11.64 -20.65
C PRO A 157 32.42 10.15 -20.33
N GLY A 158 32.14 9.74 -19.09
CA GLY A 158 32.39 8.38 -18.59
C GLY A 158 31.33 7.92 -17.57
N THR A 159 30.17 7.52 -18.10
CA THR A 159 29.31 6.45 -17.57
C THR A 159 28.43 6.65 -16.31
N SER A 160 28.65 7.60 -15.36
CA SER A 160 27.69 7.77 -14.22
C SER A 160 26.83 9.04 -14.26
N ALA A 161 27.35 10.19 -14.71
CA ALA A 161 26.59 11.45 -14.64
C ALA A 161 25.38 11.49 -15.59
N THR A 162 25.51 10.90 -16.79
CA THR A 162 24.42 10.81 -17.77
C THR A 162 23.37 9.79 -17.37
N THR A 163 23.75 8.67 -16.76
CA THR A 163 22.81 7.64 -16.30
C THR A 163 21.99 8.12 -15.12
N ILE A 164 22.62 8.76 -14.12
CA ILE A 164 21.96 9.36 -12.96
C ILE A 164 21.03 10.50 -13.41
N SER A 165 21.51 11.39 -14.29
CA SER A 165 20.68 12.47 -14.82
C SER A 165 19.52 11.96 -15.67
N ARG A 166 19.72 10.87 -16.42
CA ARG A 166 18.67 10.24 -17.22
C ARG A 166 17.62 9.57 -16.34
N GLN A 167 18.02 8.79 -15.32
CA GLN A 167 17.09 8.18 -14.35
C GLN A 167 16.31 9.25 -13.57
N LEU A 168 16.95 10.35 -13.16
CA LEU A 168 16.28 11.47 -12.49
C LEU A 168 15.28 12.17 -13.41
N ASN A 169 15.61 12.37 -14.68
CA ASN A 169 14.71 12.97 -15.66
C ASN A 169 13.56 12.02 -16.03
N GLU A 170 13.79 10.72 -16.14
CA GLU A 170 12.77 9.70 -16.37
C GLU A 170 11.77 9.66 -15.19
N ASN A 171 12.25 9.67 -13.94
CA ASN A 171 11.37 9.71 -12.76
C ASN A 171 10.54 11.01 -12.69
N ARG A 172 11.14 12.14 -13.06
CA ARG A 172 10.42 13.43 -13.12
C ARG A 172 9.37 13.42 -14.24
N PHE A 173 9.69 12.84 -15.39
CA PHE A 173 8.75 12.69 -16.51
C PHE A 173 7.57 11.77 -16.14
N ASN A 174 7.85 10.60 -15.54
CA ASN A 174 6.83 9.65 -15.11
C ASN A 174 5.89 10.24 -14.04
N SER A 175 6.42 11.01 -13.07
CA SER A 175 5.57 11.67 -12.06
C SER A 175 4.68 12.77 -12.64
N LEU A 176 5.17 13.52 -13.64
CA LEU A 176 4.38 14.52 -14.35
C LEU A 176 3.31 13.87 -15.23
N GLU A 177 3.66 12.79 -15.94
CA GLU A 177 2.72 12.02 -16.77
C GLU A 177 1.60 11.41 -15.92
N ASN A 178 1.95 10.79 -14.77
CA ASN A 178 0.96 10.22 -13.87
C ASN A 178 0.01 11.29 -13.31
N ARG A 179 0.54 12.44 -12.92
CA ARG A 179 -0.28 13.55 -12.41
C ARG A 179 -1.21 14.13 -13.48
N GLU A 180 -0.75 14.24 -14.73
CA GLU A 180 -1.60 14.67 -15.84
C GLU A 180 -2.62 13.59 -16.23
N ARG A 181 -2.27 12.31 -16.17
CA ARG A 181 -3.22 11.20 -16.34
C ARG A 181 -4.31 11.22 -15.28
N GLU A 182 -3.96 11.43 -14.01
CA GLU A 182 -4.93 11.56 -12.92
C GLU A 182 -5.86 12.75 -13.17
N ARG A 183 -5.32 13.91 -13.52
CA ARG A 183 -6.12 15.10 -13.87
C ARG A 183 -7.08 14.85 -15.02
N LEU A 184 -6.62 14.15 -16.07
CA LEU A 184 -7.45 13.81 -17.21
C LEU A 184 -8.53 12.79 -16.86
N GLN A 185 -8.19 11.78 -16.05
CA GLN A 185 -9.16 10.80 -15.56
C GLN A 185 -10.24 11.46 -14.68
N ASP A 186 -9.85 12.35 -13.77
CA ASP A 186 -10.78 13.10 -12.92
C ASP A 186 -11.68 14.02 -13.76
N ALA A 187 -11.11 14.72 -14.75
CA ALA A 187 -11.88 15.56 -15.67
C ALA A 187 -12.88 14.74 -16.49
N MET A 188 -12.48 13.58 -17.02
CA MET A 188 -13.36 12.67 -17.74
C MET A 188 -14.48 12.13 -16.87
N ARG A 189 -14.16 11.72 -15.64
CA ARG A 189 -15.15 11.23 -14.66
C ARG A 189 -16.16 12.32 -14.30
N SER A 190 -15.68 13.54 -14.06
CA SER A 190 -16.56 14.69 -13.80
C SER A 190 -17.46 15.01 -14.99
N GLN A 191 -16.95 14.93 -16.22
CA GLN A 191 -17.74 15.15 -17.43
C GLN A 191 -18.81 14.07 -17.62
N GLN A 192 -18.46 12.80 -17.37
CA GLN A 192 -19.40 11.69 -17.45
C GLN A 192 -20.52 11.82 -16.42
N ASP A 193 -20.19 12.17 -15.17
CA ASP A 193 -21.17 12.42 -14.11
C ASP A 193 -22.11 13.58 -14.47
N ARG A 194 -21.59 14.67 -15.05
CA ARG A 194 -22.42 15.80 -15.51
C ARG A 194 -23.38 15.36 -16.62
N SER A 195 -22.87 14.68 -17.64
CA SER A 195 -23.68 14.16 -18.75
C SER A 195 -24.79 13.24 -18.26
N GLN A 196 -24.49 12.35 -17.30
CA GLN A 196 -25.48 11.45 -16.74
C GLN A 196 -26.55 12.18 -15.92
N ARG A 197 -26.17 13.21 -15.16
CA ARG A 197 -27.13 14.06 -14.43
C ARG A 197 -28.05 14.84 -15.36
N GLU A 198 -27.52 15.42 -16.43
CA GLU A 198 -28.30 16.14 -17.43
C GLU A 198 -29.29 15.19 -18.14
N SER A 199 -28.84 13.99 -18.50
CA SER A 199 -29.71 12.95 -19.07
C SER A 199 -30.84 12.57 -18.12
N ASN A 200 -30.51 12.31 -16.84
CA ASN A 200 -31.52 11.98 -15.82
C ASN A 200 -32.52 13.12 -15.61
N GLN A 201 -32.08 14.38 -15.66
CA GLN A 201 -32.97 15.54 -15.60
C GLN A 201 -33.93 15.57 -16.79
N GLN A 202 -33.43 15.37 -18.01
CA GLN A 202 -34.27 15.33 -19.20
C GLN A 202 -35.31 14.19 -19.14
N PHE A 203 -34.92 13.01 -18.64
CA PHE A 203 -35.86 11.91 -18.44
C PHE A 203 -36.93 12.24 -17.39
N ASN A 204 -36.56 12.87 -16.29
CA ASN A 204 -37.49 13.29 -15.26
C ASN A 204 -38.46 14.36 -15.76
N ASP A 205 -37.97 15.33 -16.52
CA ASP A 205 -38.80 16.38 -17.12
C ASP A 205 -39.81 15.79 -18.11
N LEU A 206 -39.37 14.86 -18.96
CA LEU A 206 -40.24 14.14 -19.88
C LEU A 206 -41.30 13.32 -19.14
N ALA A 207 -40.90 12.58 -18.10
CA ALA A 207 -41.82 11.78 -17.29
C ALA A 207 -42.87 12.66 -16.60
N ASN A 208 -42.47 13.80 -16.03
CA ASN A 208 -43.38 14.76 -15.40
C ASN A 208 -44.38 15.33 -16.41
N GLU A 209 -43.95 15.62 -17.63
CA GLU A 209 -44.83 16.16 -18.67
C GLU A 209 -45.82 15.09 -19.17
N LEU A 210 -45.40 13.83 -19.32
CA LEU A 210 -46.29 12.72 -19.63
C LEU A 210 -47.36 12.52 -18.54
N ILE A 211 -46.97 12.59 -17.26
CA ILE A 211 -47.91 12.51 -16.14
C ILE A 211 -48.92 13.67 -16.20
N ARG A 212 -48.47 14.90 -16.44
CA ARG A 212 -49.36 16.06 -16.60
C ARG A 212 -50.37 15.86 -17.71
N GLN A 213 -49.95 15.38 -18.88
CA GLN A 213 -50.85 15.11 -19.99
C GLN A 213 -51.87 14.02 -19.66
N GLN A 214 -51.45 12.96 -18.96
CA GLN A 214 -52.36 11.89 -18.53
C GLN A 214 -53.43 12.42 -17.55
N ILE A 215 -53.05 13.27 -16.60
CA ILE A 215 -53.99 13.91 -15.66
C ILE A 215 -54.96 14.84 -16.40
N GLN A 216 -54.46 15.66 -17.33
CA GLN A 216 -55.30 16.57 -18.11
C GLN A 216 -56.30 15.83 -19.01
N ASN A 217 -55.85 14.74 -19.66
CA ASN A 217 -56.72 13.92 -20.49
C ASN A 217 -57.76 13.13 -19.66
N SER A 218 -57.40 12.71 -18.45
CA SER A 218 -58.31 11.98 -17.55
C SER A 218 -59.34 12.88 -16.86
N ASN A 219 -59.08 14.19 -16.75
CA ASN A 219 -59.98 15.19 -16.15
C ASN A 219 -60.82 15.96 -17.18
N ARG A 220 -60.79 15.56 -18.45
CA ARG A 220 -61.58 16.19 -19.50
C ARG A 220 -63.02 15.62 -19.43
N PRO A 221 -64.05 16.43 -19.10
CA PRO A 221 -65.42 15.93 -19.05
C PRO A 221 -65.88 15.57 -20.48
N ASN A 222 -66.61 14.46 -20.60
CA ASN A 222 -67.32 14.07 -21.82
C ASN A 222 -68.35 15.12 -22.22
#